data_AF-A0A7Y2NBJ5-F1
#
_entry.id   AF-A0A7Y2NBJ5-F1
#
_cell.length_a   1.000
_cell.length_b   1.000
_cell.length_c   1.000
_cell.angle_alpha   90.00
_cell.angle_beta   90.00
_cell.angle_gamma   90.00
#
_symmetry.space_group_name_H-M   'P 1'
#
loop_
_entity.id
_entity.type
_entity.pdbx_description
1 polymer ?
#
loop_
_entity_poly.entity_id
_entity_poly.type
_entity_poly.pdbx_seq_one_letter_code
_entity_poly.pdbx_strand_id
1 'polypeptide(L)'
;AIVEETAGLAKGRVIVVVGAGGDRDREKRPLMGAAAARLSSLVIVTADNPRSEDPAAIASAVAAGAREVGSAEVVEVADRGEAIGHAIRTAAAGDAVLILGKGHEQGQESSGQVVPFDDRSVARSHLAEL
;
A
#
# COMPACT_ATOMS: atom_id res chain seq x y z
N ALA A 1 1.45 -4.85 16.37
CA ALA A 1 1.53 -5.13 14.90
C ALA A 1 2.47 -4.10 14.24
N ILE A 2 3.06 -4.34 13.06
CA ILE A 2 4.11 -3.44 12.52
C ILE A 2 3.69 -1.97 12.35
N VAL A 3 2.40 -1.73 12.04
CA VAL A 3 1.84 -0.37 11.96
C VAL A 3 1.81 0.30 13.34
N GLU A 4 1.50 -0.45 14.39
CA GLU A 4 1.48 0.01 15.79
C GLU A 4 2.89 0.36 16.28
N GLU A 5 3.86 -0.51 16.00
CA GLU A 5 5.26 -0.26 16.36
C GLU A 5 5.79 1.00 15.65
N THR A 6 5.43 1.18 14.38
CA THR A 6 5.86 2.36 13.61
C THR A 6 5.15 3.63 14.08
N ALA A 7 3.88 3.55 14.47
CA ALA A 7 3.14 4.68 15.04
C ALA A 7 3.80 5.19 16.33
N GLY A 8 4.40 4.32 17.14
CA GLY A 8 5.17 4.73 18.32
C GLY A 8 6.50 5.43 18.01
N LEU A 9 7.03 5.29 16.80
CA LEU A 9 8.31 5.88 16.36
C LEU A 9 8.13 7.16 15.54
N ALA A 10 6.99 7.31 14.85
CA ALA A 10 6.70 8.47 14.03
C ALA A 10 6.49 9.72 14.89
N LYS A 11 7.00 10.87 14.42
CA LYS A 11 6.76 12.18 15.07
C LYS A 11 5.54 12.90 14.47
N GLY A 12 5.11 12.46 13.29
CA GLY A 12 3.95 12.94 12.54
C GLY A 12 2.97 11.82 12.22
N ARG A 13 2.37 11.89 11.04
CA ARG A 13 1.37 10.93 10.55
C ARG A 13 2.03 9.60 10.20
N VAL A 14 1.24 8.54 10.30
CA VAL A 14 1.56 7.24 9.69
C VAL A 14 0.79 7.13 8.37
N ILE A 15 1.52 6.96 7.27
CA ILE A 15 0.99 6.77 5.91
C ILE A 15 1.28 5.33 5.49
N VAL A 16 0.25 4.60 5.06
CA VAL A 16 0.39 3.18 4.68
C VAL A 16 0.08 3.01 3.20
N VAL A 17 1.00 2.40 2.45
CA VAL A 17 0.75 1.84 1.13
C VAL A 17 0.52 0.34 1.28
N VAL A 18 -0.65 -0.15 0.88
CA VAL A 18 -1.01 -1.56 1.01
C VAL A 18 -1.74 -2.05 -0.24
N GLY A 19 -1.48 -3.29 -0.61
CA GLY A 19 -2.21 -3.97 -1.67
C GLY A 19 -2.41 -5.45 -1.38
N ALA A 20 -3.13 -6.13 -2.25
CA ALA A 20 -3.33 -7.57 -2.18
C ALA A 20 -2.99 -8.24 -3.53
N GLY A 21 -2.80 -9.56 -3.49
CA GLY A 21 -2.65 -10.37 -4.68
C GLY A 21 -3.99 -10.78 -5.28
N GLY A 22 -4.04 -10.92 -6.61
CA GLY A 22 -5.14 -11.56 -7.33
C GLY A 22 -5.05 -13.08 -7.27
N ASP A 23 -6.16 -13.76 -7.59
CA ASP A 23 -6.33 -15.21 -7.64
C ASP A 23 -6.10 -15.96 -6.32
N ARG A 24 -6.10 -15.24 -5.18
CA ARG A 24 -5.97 -15.80 -3.84
C ARG A 24 -6.57 -14.91 -2.77
N ASP A 25 -6.86 -15.53 -1.61
CA ASP A 25 -7.10 -14.87 -0.32
C ASP A 25 -8.10 -13.68 -0.37
N ARG A 26 -9.15 -13.74 -1.20
CA ARG A 26 -10.08 -12.60 -1.40
C ARG A 26 -10.72 -12.11 -0.10
N GLU A 27 -11.02 -13.04 0.80
CA GLU A 27 -11.59 -12.77 2.13
C GLU A 27 -10.68 -11.91 3.03
N LYS A 28 -9.36 -11.91 2.79
CA LYS A 28 -8.41 -11.14 3.60
C LYS A 28 -8.33 -9.68 3.17
N ARG A 29 -8.74 -9.34 1.93
CA ARG A 29 -8.63 -7.99 1.36
C ARG A 29 -9.25 -6.90 2.25
N PRO A 30 -10.54 -6.99 2.64
CA PRO A 30 -11.13 -5.99 3.52
C PRO A 30 -10.47 -5.98 4.91
N LEU A 31 -10.09 -7.14 5.45
CA LEU A 31 -9.41 -7.22 6.75
C LEU A 31 -8.05 -6.51 6.73
N MET A 32 -7.30 -6.62 5.63
CA MET A 32 -6.03 -5.91 5.43
C MET A 32 -6.23 -4.38 5.40
N GLY A 33 -7.23 -3.91 4.66
CA GLY A 33 -7.55 -2.48 4.62
C GLY A 33 -7.97 -1.95 5.98
N ALA A 34 -8.83 -2.69 6.69
CA ALA A 34 -9.26 -2.32 8.03
C ALA A 34 -8.08 -2.26 9.01
N ALA A 35 -7.16 -3.23 8.96
CA ALA A 35 -5.96 -3.22 9.78
C ALA A 35 -5.05 -2.02 9.49
N ALA A 36 -4.89 -1.66 8.20
CA ALA A 36 -4.11 -0.48 7.80
C ALA A 36 -4.74 0.83 8.32
N ALA A 37 -6.06 0.98 8.21
CA ALA A 37 -6.76 2.20 8.58
C ALA A 37 -6.75 2.49 10.10
N ARG A 38 -6.80 1.46 10.96
CA ARG A 38 -6.91 1.62 12.42
C ARG A 38 -5.78 2.44 13.05
N LEU A 39 -4.59 2.44 12.46
CA LEU A 39 -3.37 3.00 13.04
C LEU A 39 -2.63 3.93 12.07
N SER A 40 -3.30 4.38 11.01
CA SER A 40 -2.74 5.32 10.04
C SER A 40 -3.64 6.54 9.88
N SER A 41 -3.07 7.63 9.39
CA SER A 41 -3.83 8.82 9.01
C SER A 41 -4.25 8.77 7.54
N LEU A 42 -3.48 8.06 6.71
CA LEU A 42 -3.70 7.90 5.28
C LEU A 42 -3.37 6.46 4.87
N VAL A 43 -4.31 5.82 4.17
CA VAL A 43 -4.14 4.53 3.51
C VAL A 43 -4.21 4.73 2.01
N ILE A 44 -3.11 4.42 1.32
CA ILE A 44 -3.03 4.37 -0.13
C ILE A 44 -3.12 2.91 -0.53
N VAL A 45 -4.17 2.58 -1.29
CA VAL A 45 -4.50 1.22 -1.67
C VAL A 45 -4.12 0.98 -3.13
N THR A 46 -3.42 -0.11 -3.39
CA THR A 46 -2.92 -0.52 -4.72
C THR A 46 -3.12 -2.01 -4.97
N ALA A 47 -2.83 -2.49 -6.17
CA ALA A 47 -2.56 -3.91 -6.40
C ALA A 47 -1.09 -4.25 -6.10
N ASP A 48 -0.84 -5.48 -5.64
CA ASP A 48 0.51 -6.03 -5.51
C ASP A 48 0.80 -6.94 -6.70
N ASN A 49 0.43 -8.23 -6.63
CA ASN A 49 0.53 -9.17 -7.75
C ASN A 49 -0.89 -9.44 -8.28
N PRO A 50 -1.43 -8.61 -9.21
CA PRO A 50 -2.81 -8.76 -9.68
C PRO A 50 -3.09 -10.07 -10.42
N ARG A 51 -2.07 -10.73 -10.98
CA ARG A 51 -2.24 -11.99 -11.74
C ARG A 51 -3.31 -11.83 -12.82
N SER A 52 -4.36 -12.66 -12.82
CA SER A 52 -5.43 -12.58 -13.80
C SER A 52 -6.60 -11.67 -13.39
N GLU A 53 -6.58 -11.11 -12.18
CA GLU A 53 -7.63 -10.21 -11.70
C GLU A 53 -7.37 -8.74 -12.09
N ASP A 54 -8.45 -7.97 -12.21
CA ASP A 54 -8.38 -6.52 -12.40
C ASP A 54 -7.75 -5.84 -11.15
N PRO A 55 -6.62 -5.11 -11.31
CA PRO A 55 -5.99 -4.34 -10.23
C PRO A 55 -6.95 -3.42 -9.49
N ALA A 56 -7.87 -2.76 -10.22
CA ALA A 56 -8.82 -1.82 -9.61
C ALA A 56 -9.83 -2.55 -8.72
N ALA A 57 -10.29 -3.74 -9.13
CA ALA A 57 -11.18 -4.56 -8.31
C ALA A 57 -10.50 -5.05 -7.02
N ILE A 58 -9.22 -5.42 -7.09
CA ILE A 58 -8.44 -5.79 -5.91
C ILE A 58 -8.30 -4.60 -4.96
N ALA A 59 -7.88 -3.44 -5.49
CA ALA A 59 -7.71 -2.22 -4.70
C ALA A 59 -9.02 -1.81 -4.02
N SER A 60 -10.14 -1.84 -4.76
CA SER A 60 -11.45 -1.49 -4.22
C SER A 60 -11.88 -2.39 -3.05
N ALA A 61 -11.61 -3.70 -3.14
CA ALA A 61 -11.92 -4.65 -2.06
C ALA A 61 -11.10 -4.39 -0.78
N VAL A 62 -9.84 -3.98 -0.93
CA VAL A 62 -9.01 -3.57 0.22
C VAL A 62 -9.48 -2.23 0.78
N ALA A 63 -9.76 -1.26 -0.10
CA ALA A 63 -10.22 0.08 0.28
C ALA A 63 -11.57 0.03 1.01
N ALA A 64 -12.47 -0.89 0.65
CA ALA A 64 -13.74 -1.07 1.34
C ALA A 64 -13.56 -1.31 2.85
N GLY A 65 -12.65 -2.22 3.23
CA GLY A 65 -12.38 -2.49 4.64
C GLY A 65 -11.68 -1.33 5.37
N ALA A 66 -10.83 -0.56 4.68
CA ALA A 66 -10.24 0.65 5.24
C ALA A 66 -11.32 1.72 5.52
N ARG A 67 -12.23 1.93 4.56
CA ARG A 67 -13.34 2.90 4.67
C ARG A 67 -14.34 2.53 5.76
N GLU A 68 -14.58 1.24 5.99
CA GLU A 68 -15.47 0.77 7.07
C GLU A 68 -14.96 1.18 8.46
N VAL A 69 -13.64 1.25 8.65
CA VAL A 69 -13.06 1.72 9.93
C VAL A 69 -13.27 3.23 10.10
N GLY A 70 -13.16 4.01 9.03
CA GLY A 70 -13.45 5.46 9.03
C GLY A 70 -12.45 6.35 9.79
N SER A 71 -11.30 5.81 10.23
CA SER A 71 -10.29 6.56 11.00
C SER A 71 -9.15 7.16 10.17
N ALA A 72 -9.07 6.81 8.88
CA ALA A 72 -8.01 7.24 7.98
C ALA A 72 -8.59 7.77 6.66
N GLU A 73 -7.89 8.70 6.02
CA GLU A 73 -8.12 9.01 4.61
C GLU A 73 -7.78 7.79 3.75
N VAL A 74 -8.57 7.51 2.70
CA VAL A 74 -8.37 6.35 1.83
C VAL A 74 -8.27 6.80 0.38
N VAL A 75 -7.13 6.55 -0.24
CA VAL A 75 -6.83 6.87 -1.65
C VAL A 75 -6.57 5.58 -2.40
N GLU A 76 -7.17 5.40 -3.58
CA GLU A 76 -6.92 4.24 -4.45
C GLU A 76 -6.01 4.68 -5.60
N VAL A 77 -4.89 3.98 -5.77
CA VAL A 77 -3.94 4.17 -6.88
C VAL A 77 -3.60 2.79 -7.42
N ALA A 78 -4.04 2.48 -8.64
CA ALA A 78 -3.96 1.13 -9.19
C ALA A 78 -2.50 0.66 -9.42
N ASP A 79 -1.64 1.57 -9.91
CA ASP A 79 -0.23 1.29 -10.11
C ASP A 79 0.55 1.41 -8.80
N ARG A 80 1.35 0.38 -8.50
CA ARG A 80 2.09 0.29 -7.24
C ARG A 80 3.21 1.31 -7.15
N GLY A 81 3.87 1.62 -8.27
CA GLY A 81 4.92 2.62 -8.31
C GLY A 81 4.36 4.01 -8.06
N GLU A 82 3.27 4.36 -8.73
CA GLU A 82 2.55 5.61 -8.52
C GLU A 82 2.02 5.74 -7.10
N ALA A 83 1.51 4.65 -6.51
CA ALA A 83 1.04 4.61 -5.11
C ALA A 83 2.18 4.94 -4.13
N ILE A 84 3.36 4.33 -4.32
CA ILE A 84 4.56 4.61 -3.52
C ILE A 84 5.00 6.06 -3.70
N GLY A 85 5.06 6.55 -4.95
CA GLY A 85 5.42 7.94 -5.24
C GLY A 85 4.45 8.94 -4.64
N HIS A 86 3.14 8.65 -4.68
CA HIS A 86 2.12 9.48 -4.06
C HIS A 86 2.31 9.54 -2.54
N ALA A 87 2.58 8.40 -1.89
CA ALA A 87 2.84 8.37 -0.46
C ALA A 87 4.05 9.24 -0.06
N ILE A 88 5.14 9.12 -0.81
CA ILE A 88 6.39 9.86 -0.56
C ILE A 88 6.18 11.36 -0.76
N ARG A 89 5.53 11.79 -1.85
CA ARG A 89 5.27 13.21 -2.12
C ARG A 89 4.27 13.85 -1.15
N THR A 90 3.36 13.06 -0.59
CA THR A 90 2.37 13.53 0.39
C THR A 90 2.93 13.60 1.82
N ALA A 91 4.02 12.89 2.11
CA ALA A 91 4.63 12.87 3.43
C ALA A 91 5.29 14.21 3.77
N ALA A 92 5.12 14.64 5.02
CA ALA A 92 5.81 15.81 5.58
C ALA A 92 6.94 15.38 6.51
N ALA A 93 7.79 16.33 6.92
CA ALA A 93 8.83 16.08 7.90
C ALA A 93 8.25 15.52 9.21
N GLY A 94 8.74 14.35 9.63
CA GLY A 94 8.27 13.64 10.83
C GLY A 94 7.23 12.56 10.55
N ASP A 95 6.60 12.54 9.38
CA ASP A 95 5.72 11.45 8.95
C ASP A 95 6.51 10.17 8.69
N ALA A 96 5.86 9.02 8.84
CA ALA A 96 6.38 7.71 8.46
C ALA A 96 5.56 7.11 7.32
N VAL A 97 6.23 6.64 6.28
CA VAL A 97 5.62 5.91 5.16
C VAL A 97 5.94 4.41 5.29
N LEU A 98 4.92 3.57 5.39
CA LEU A 98 5.05 2.12 5.38
C LEU A 98 4.59 1.57 4.03
N ILE A 99 5.46 0.84 3.34
CA ILE A 99 5.14 0.12 2.11
C ILE A 99 5.02 -1.35 2.46
N LEU A 100 3.80 -1.90 2.42
CA LEU A 100 3.47 -3.25 2.88
C LEU A 100 3.14 -4.19 1.71
N GLY A 101 3.39 -5.49 1.90
CA GLY A 101 3.10 -6.54 0.91
C GLY A 101 4.34 -7.31 0.47
N LYS A 102 5.14 -6.73 -0.42
CA LYS A 102 6.23 -7.42 -1.14
C LYS A 102 7.47 -7.74 -0.29
N GLY A 103 7.86 -6.82 0.59
CA GLY A 103 9.08 -6.95 1.37
C GLY A 103 10.34 -7.00 0.47
N HIS A 104 10.91 -8.20 0.31
CA HIS A 104 12.13 -8.41 -0.50
C HIS A 104 11.86 -8.98 -1.90
N GLU A 105 10.60 -9.24 -2.25
CA GLU A 105 10.20 -9.74 -3.56
C GLU A 105 10.60 -8.75 -4.67
N GLN A 106 11.19 -9.28 -5.74
CA GLN A 106 11.65 -8.52 -6.90
C GLN A 106 10.89 -9.00 -8.13
N GLY A 107 9.77 -8.35 -8.41
CA GLY A 107 8.86 -8.71 -9.49
C GLY A 107 7.42 -8.35 -9.16
N GLN A 108 6.64 -8.01 -10.19
CA GLN A 108 5.20 -7.82 -10.10
C GLN A 108 4.51 -8.66 -11.17
N GLU A 109 3.64 -9.58 -10.75
CA GLU A 109 2.93 -10.50 -11.64
C GLU A 109 1.60 -9.90 -12.13
N SER A 110 1.44 -9.77 -13.45
CA SER A 110 0.19 -9.37 -14.10
C SER A 110 -0.01 -10.16 -15.40
N SER A 111 -1.20 -10.72 -15.58
CA SER A 111 -1.61 -11.48 -16.78
C SER A 111 -0.61 -12.57 -17.20
N GLY A 112 -0.03 -13.28 -16.22
CA GLY A 112 0.97 -14.34 -16.47
C GLY A 112 2.38 -13.84 -16.81
N GLN A 113 2.63 -12.53 -16.73
CA GLN A 113 3.96 -11.94 -16.90
C GLN A 113 4.47 -11.36 -15.58
N VAL A 114 5.75 -11.57 -15.29
CA VAL A 114 6.43 -10.96 -14.15
C VAL A 114 7.30 -9.82 -14.66
N VAL A 115 6.94 -8.59 -14.30
CA VAL A 115 7.72 -7.39 -14.63
C VAL A 115 8.68 -7.09 -13.47
N PRO A 116 9.95 -6.73 -13.72
CA PRO A 116 10.87 -6.34 -12.64
C PRO A 116 10.30 -5.18 -11.82
N PHE A 117 10.16 -5.38 -10.50
CA PHE A 117 9.64 -4.38 -9.58
C PHE A 117 10.17 -4.61 -8.17
N ASP A 118 10.73 -3.59 -7.53
CA ASP A 118 11.24 -3.65 -6.15
C ASP A 118 10.82 -2.39 -5.39
N ASP A 119 9.98 -2.55 -4.38
CA ASP A 119 9.47 -1.44 -3.55
C ASP A 119 10.60 -0.52 -3.05
N ARG A 120 11.73 -1.12 -2.66
CA ARG A 120 12.88 -0.39 -2.09
C ARG A 120 13.59 0.46 -3.15
N SER A 121 13.62 -0.02 -4.39
CA SER A 121 14.25 0.71 -5.50
C SER A 121 13.35 1.84 -5.96
N VAL A 122 12.04 1.58 -6.09
CA VAL A 122 11.03 2.61 -6.42
C VAL A 122 10.99 3.71 -5.36
N ALA A 123 10.92 3.34 -4.08
CA ALA A 123 10.92 4.31 -2.99
C ALA A 123 12.17 5.19 -2.98
N ARG A 124 13.36 4.59 -3.22
CA ARG A 124 14.62 5.34 -3.32
C ARG A 124 14.62 6.30 -4.50
N SER A 125 14.05 5.91 -5.65
CA SER A 125 13.94 6.80 -6.81
C SER A 125 13.11 8.04 -6.47
N HIS A 126 11.91 7.87 -5.92
CA HIS A 126 11.05 9.00 -5.57
C HIS A 126 11.60 9.87 -4.45
N LEU A 127 12.32 9.29 -3.48
CA LEU A 127 13.00 10.08 -2.45
C LEU A 127 14.13 10.95 -3.03
N ALA A 128 14.80 10.50 -4.09
CA ALA A 128 15.86 11.27 -4.75
C ALA A 128 15.32 12.42 -5.63
N GLU A 129 14.02 12.43 -5.90
CA GLU A 129 13.32 13.43 -6.72
C GLU A 129 12.66 14.54 -5.88
N LEU A 130 12.63 14.41 -4.54
CA LEU A 130 12.13 15.43 -3.62
C LEU A 130 13.12 16.61 -3.47
#